data_AF-A0A367JHI9-F1
#
_entry.id   AF-A0A367JHI9-F1
#
_cell.length_a   1.000
_cell.length_b   1.000
_cell.length_c   1.000
_cell.angle_alpha   90.00
_cell.angle_beta   90.00
_cell.angle_gamma   90.00
#
_symmetry.space_group_name_H-M   'P 1'
#
loop_
_entity.id
_entity.type
_entity.pdbx_description
1 polymer ?
#
loop_
_entity_poly.entity_id
_entity_poly.type
_entity_poly.pdbx_seq_one_letter_code
_entity_poly.pdbx_strand_id
1 'polypeptide(L)'
;MLSYINTRYTHTALKFPIQVITTAVLLMVVGVYFMAAGFPLFTVTMGMVGFVLGAGVTWVSLRAAEPVHGYPMTSTVYLCACVGAGLFFGLATSYFWKLSLYLLCYVAGYMFSLFVWCWRDDFIIRYTLTRHLVSLSIALVFTLSVVVIEFIAVIVSMSFIGAYLFVLGLDLFVQTGFSKGIEDILTFRPYYKTTYHIDLRVYGMLCGVLGLWIIASVWQTYFNRGKRFGLHVVKNSNDTLKV
;
A
#
# COMPACT_ATOMS: atom_id res chain seq x y z
N MET A 1 9.52 -41.16 -24.64
CA MET A 1 8.65 -42.24 -25.14
C MET A 1 7.81 -42.69 -23.95
N LEU A 2 6.57 -42.29 -23.68
CA LEU A 2 5.48 -41.56 -24.34
C LEU A 2 4.80 -40.74 -23.21
N SER A 3 4.40 -39.48 -23.30
CA SER A 3 3.19 -38.95 -23.95
C SER A 3 3.00 -37.56 -23.27
N TYR A 4 3.27 -36.38 -23.84
CA TYR A 4 2.67 -35.74 -25.01
C TYR A 4 1.15 -35.95 -25.17
N ILE A 5 0.42 -35.72 -24.08
CA ILE A 5 -0.99 -35.29 -24.11
C ILE A 5 -0.94 -33.77 -23.82
N ASN A 6 -0.70 -32.88 -24.79
CA ASN A 6 -1.65 -32.40 -25.79
C ASN A 6 -3.13 -32.43 -25.36
N THR A 7 -3.45 -31.72 -24.28
CA THR A 7 -4.76 -31.08 -24.14
C THR A 7 -4.64 -29.63 -24.61
N ARG A 8 -4.99 -29.42 -25.88
CA ARG A 8 -5.33 -28.10 -26.41
C ARG A 8 -6.51 -27.54 -25.61
N TYR A 9 -6.22 -26.71 -24.62
CA TYR A 9 -7.20 -25.75 -24.13
C TYR A 9 -7.09 -24.49 -25.00
N THR A 10 -7.97 -24.40 -25.98
CA THR A 10 -8.30 -23.14 -26.66
C THR A 10 -9.03 -22.22 -25.68
N HIS A 11 -8.29 -21.66 -24.73
CA HIS A 11 -8.67 -20.41 -24.08
C HIS A 11 -7.89 -19.32 -24.79
N THR A 12 -8.58 -18.27 -25.25
CA THR A 12 -7.99 -16.96 -25.51
C THR A 12 -6.95 -16.68 -24.43
N ALA A 13 -5.66 -16.80 -24.76
CA ALA A 13 -4.60 -16.84 -23.77
C ALA A 13 -4.52 -15.47 -23.09
N LEU A 14 -5.01 -15.39 -21.85
CA LEU A 14 -4.86 -14.20 -21.03
C LEU A 14 -3.37 -13.92 -20.89
N LYS A 15 -2.95 -12.69 -21.23
CA LYS A 15 -1.57 -12.23 -21.10
C LYS A 15 -1.06 -12.30 -19.64
N PHE A 16 -1.97 -12.36 -18.68
CA PHE A 16 -1.68 -12.42 -17.25
C PHE A 16 -2.45 -13.55 -16.56
N PRO A 17 -1.84 -14.23 -15.57
CA PRO A 17 -2.56 -15.19 -14.74
C PRO A 17 -3.64 -14.46 -13.92
N ILE A 18 -4.78 -15.13 -13.71
CA ILE A 18 -5.97 -14.55 -13.07
C ILE A 18 -5.62 -13.97 -11.68
N GLN A 19 -4.74 -14.61 -10.90
CA GLN A 19 -4.37 -14.12 -9.57
C GLN A 19 -3.67 -12.75 -9.60
N VAL A 20 -2.87 -12.48 -10.63
CA VAL A 20 -2.17 -11.18 -10.77
C VAL A 20 -3.16 -10.09 -11.14
N ILE A 21 -4.11 -10.39 -12.02
CA ILE A 21 -5.21 -9.48 -12.38
C ILE A 21 -6.01 -9.14 -11.13
N THR A 22 -6.42 -10.14 -10.35
CA THR A 22 -7.18 -9.93 -9.12
C THR A 22 -6.42 -9.08 -8.11
N THR A 23 -5.14 -9.37 -7.87
CA THR A 23 -4.30 -8.59 -6.95
C THR A 23 -4.17 -7.13 -7.41
N ALA A 24 -3.93 -6.91 -8.70
CA ALA A 24 -3.79 -5.58 -9.26
C ALA A 24 -5.08 -4.76 -9.15
N VAL A 25 -6.23 -5.36 -9.47
CA VAL A 25 -7.55 -4.73 -9.31
C VAL A 25 -7.83 -4.40 -7.85
N LEU A 26 -7.56 -5.34 -6.92
CA LEU A 26 -7.74 -5.10 -5.49
C LEU A 26 -6.88 -3.92 -5.02
N LEU A 27 -5.60 -3.87 -5.37
CA LEU A 27 -4.71 -2.77 -5.02
C LEU A 27 -5.20 -1.43 -5.56
N MET A 28 -5.67 -1.38 -6.81
CA MET A 28 -6.21 -0.16 -7.40
C MET A 28 -7.51 0.29 -6.73
N VAL A 29 -8.45 -0.62 -6.47
CA VAL A 29 -9.73 -0.30 -5.83
C VAL A 29 -9.50 0.21 -4.41
N VAL A 30 -8.64 -0.46 -3.64
CA VAL A 30 -8.26 -0.02 -2.30
C VAL A 30 -7.52 1.32 -2.36
N GLY A 31 -6.65 1.51 -3.36
CA GLY A 31 -5.93 2.77 -3.58
C GLY A 31 -6.88 3.95 -3.84
N VAL A 32 -7.84 3.78 -4.74
CA VAL A 32 -8.88 4.79 -5.03
C VAL A 32 -9.73 5.08 -3.80
N TYR A 33 -10.10 4.05 -3.04
CA TYR A 33 -10.84 4.22 -1.79
C TYR A 33 -10.08 5.12 -0.79
N PHE A 34 -8.79 4.85 -0.58
CA PHE A 34 -7.95 5.68 0.30
C PHE A 34 -7.79 7.12 -0.20
N MET A 35 -7.75 7.34 -1.53
CA MET A 35 -7.64 8.67 -2.13
C MET A 35 -8.95 9.48 -2.11
N ALA A 36 -10.11 8.84 -2.16
CA ALA A 36 -11.41 9.54 -2.29
C ALA A 36 -12.26 9.53 -1.01
N ALA A 37 -12.40 8.38 -0.36
CA ALA A 37 -13.40 8.14 0.67
C ALA A 37 -12.82 7.84 2.06
N GLY A 38 -11.50 8.02 2.23
CA GLY A 38 -10.83 7.59 3.44
C GLY A 38 -11.29 8.31 4.72
N PHE A 39 -11.50 9.62 4.62
CA PHE A 39 -11.90 10.44 5.76
C PHE A 39 -13.35 10.23 6.26
N PRO A 40 -14.40 10.22 5.40
CA PRO A 40 -15.78 10.10 5.87
C PRO A 40 -16.11 8.73 6.48
N LEU A 41 -15.46 7.66 6.04
CA LEU A 41 -15.69 6.28 6.49
C LEU A 41 -14.60 5.83 7.47
N PHE A 42 -14.39 6.64 8.51
CA PHE A 42 -13.24 6.55 9.42
C PHE A 42 -13.01 5.16 10.05
N THR A 43 -14.04 4.49 10.55
CA THR A 43 -13.88 3.14 11.14
C THR A 43 -13.50 2.11 10.06
N VAL A 44 -14.07 2.24 8.87
CA VAL A 44 -13.77 1.35 7.74
C VAL A 44 -12.34 1.58 7.25
N THR A 45 -11.85 2.82 7.21
CA THR A 45 -10.45 3.08 6.86
C THR A 45 -9.48 2.46 7.83
N MET A 46 -9.75 2.50 9.13
CA MET A 46 -8.90 1.81 10.11
C MET A 46 -8.84 0.30 9.85
N GLY A 47 -9.95 -0.30 9.42
CA GLY A 47 -9.96 -1.68 8.93
C GLY A 47 -9.12 -1.89 7.67
N MET A 48 -9.26 -1.01 6.68
CA MET A 48 -8.49 -1.10 5.44
C MET A 48 -6.99 -0.92 5.66
N VAL A 49 -6.58 -0.09 6.62
CA VAL A 49 -5.17 0.07 7.01
C VAL A 49 -4.62 -1.23 7.58
N GLY A 50 -5.38 -1.88 8.48
CA GLY A 50 -5.02 -3.21 8.99
C GLY A 50 -4.95 -4.26 7.90
N PHE A 51 -5.85 -4.19 6.92
CA PHE A 51 -5.80 -5.07 5.74
C PHE A 51 -4.50 -4.90 4.96
N VAL A 52 -4.11 -3.66 4.64
CA VAL A 52 -2.87 -3.37 3.90
C VAL A 52 -1.63 -3.79 4.70
N LEU A 53 -1.60 -3.49 6.01
CA LEU A 53 -0.52 -3.91 6.90
C LEU A 53 -0.40 -5.44 6.96
N GLY A 54 -1.50 -6.13 7.26
CA GLY A 54 -1.54 -7.58 7.39
C GLY A 54 -1.14 -8.27 6.09
N ALA A 55 -1.71 -7.86 4.96
CA ALA A 55 -1.35 -8.38 3.65
C ALA A 55 0.14 -8.15 3.33
N GLY A 56 0.67 -6.96 3.59
CA GLY A 56 2.08 -6.63 3.37
C GLY A 56 3.03 -7.47 4.23
N VAL A 57 2.77 -7.57 5.53
CA VAL A 57 3.59 -8.37 6.46
C VAL A 57 3.54 -9.85 6.09
N THR A 58 2.36 -10.38 5.75
CA THR A 58 2.22 -11.78 5.30
C THR A 58 2.95 -12.03 3.99
N TRP A 59 2.89 -11.10 3.05
CA TRP A 59 3.63 -11.21 1.80
C TRP A 59 5.15 -11.28 2.05
N VAL A 60 5.70 -10.37 2.87
CA VAL A 60 7.13 -10.36 3.23
C VAL A 60 7.52 -11.65 3.97
N SER A 61 6.68 -12.10 4.91
CA SER A 61 6.93 -13.33 5.68
C SER A 61 6.96 -14.57 4.80
N LEU A 62 5.99 -14.71 3.89
CA LEU A 62 5.97 -15.81 2.91
C LEU A 62 7.17 -15.74 1.97
N ARG A 63 7.56 -14.53 1.55
CA ARG A 63 8.77 -14.34 0.74
C ARG A 63 10.03 -14.73 1.51
N ALA A 64 10.12 -14.45 2.80
CA ALA A 64 11.27 -14.87 3.62
C ALA A 64 11.31 -16.39 3.85
N ALA A 65 10.14 -17.04 3.96
CA ALA A 65 10.01 -18.46 4.29
C ALA A 65 9.86 -19.41 3.10
N GLU A 66 9.89 -18.92 1.86
CA GLU A 66 9.68 -19.78 0.68
C GLU A 66 10.84 -20.77 0.49
N PRO A 67 10.55 -22.06 0.24
CA PRO A 67 11.57 -23.06 -0.03
C PRO A 67 12.25 -22.86 -1.40
N VAL A 68 13.42 -23.48 -1.60
CA VAL A 68 14.23 -23.36 -2.84
C VAL A 68 13.43 -23.76 -4.09
N HIS A 69 12.55 -24.74 -3.99
CA HIS A 69 11.70 -25.22 -5.08
C HIS A 69 10.40 -24.40 -5.27
N GLY A 70 10.20 -23.35 -4.46
CA GLY A 70 8.98 -22.56 -4.45
C GLY A 70 7.78 -23.27 -3.82
N TYR A 71 6.71 -22.52 -3.58
CA TYR A 71 5.44 -23.13 -3.12
C TYR A 71 4.69 -23.80 -4.27
N PRO A 72 3.96 -24.91 -4.01
CA PRO A 72 3.00 -25.43 -4.97
C PRO A 72 1.90 -24.38 -5.21
N MET A 73 1.64 -24.04 -6.48
CA MET A 73 0.70 -22.97 -6.86
C MET A 73 1.00 -21.62 -6.17
N THR A 74 2.26 -21.18 -6.27
CA THR A 74 2.82 -19.96 -5.66
C THR A 74 1.84 -18.78 -5.64
N SER A 75 1.32 -18.36 -6.80
CA SER A 75 0.42 -17.21 -6.93
C SER A 75 -0.87 -17.34 -6.11
N THR A 76 -1.45 -18.54 -6.01
CA THR A 76 -2.67 -18.78 -5.24
C THR A 76 -2.39 -18.73 -3.74
N VAL A 77 -1.27 -19.29 -3.30
CA VAL A 77 -0.86 -19.30 -1.89
C VAL A 77 -0.63 -17.87 -1.41
N TYR A 78 0.12 -17.06 -2.17
CA TYR A 78 0.36 -15.65 -1.82
C TYR A 78 -0.96 -14.87 -1.74
N LEU A 79 -1.84 -14.98 -2.73
CA LEU A 79 -3.10 -14.25 -2.74
C LEU A 79 -3.99 -14.65 -1.56
N CYS A 80 -4.23 -15.96 -1.37
CA CYS A 80 -5.12 -16.45 -0.33
C CYS A 80 -4.60 -16.09 1.07
N ALA A 81 -3.30 -16.27 1.32
CA ALA A 81 -2.71 -15.93 2.60
C ALA A 81 -2.73 -14.42 2.90
N CYS A 82 -2.42 -13.58 1.90
CA CYS A 82 -2.46 -12.13 2.08
C CYS A 82 -3.88 -11.62 2.31
N VAL A 83 -4.88 -12.14 1.59
CA VAL A 83 -6.29 -11.79 1.79
C VAL A 83 -6.78 -12.27 3.16
N GLY A 84 -6.48 -13.52 3.54
CA GLY A 84 -6.89 -14.08 4.83
C GLY A 84 -6.29 -13.32 6.02
N ALA A 85 -4.98 -13.09 6.01
CA ALA A 85 -4.32 -12.30 7.04
C ALA A 85 -4.77 -10.84 7.04
N GLY A 86 -4.92 -10.23 5.87
CA GLY A 86 -5.43 -8.87 5.74
C GLY A 86 -6.83 -8.71 6.35
N LEU A 87 -7.75 -9.65 6.12
CA LEU A 87 -9.08 -9.61 6.73
C LEU A 87 -9.01 -9.74 8.26
N PHE A 88 -8.17 -10.64 8.77
CA PHE A 88 -7.98 -10.79 10.21
C PHE A 88 -7.44 -9.51 10.86
N PHE A 89 -6.37 -8.94 10.31
CA PHE A 89 -5.80 -7.68 10.82
C PHE A 89 -6.76 -6.51 10.63
N GLY A 90 -7.51 -6.45 9.53
CA GLY A 90 -8.50 -5.41 9.29
C GLY A 90 -9.66 -5.43 10.27
N LEU A 91 -10.15 -6.60 10.65
CA LEU A 91 -11.16 -6.72 11.71
C LEU A 91 -10.60 -6.28 13.07
N ALA A 92 -9.38 -6.70 13.40
CA ALA A 92 -8.71 -6.31 14.64
C ALA A 92 -8.48 -4.78 14.73
N THR A 93 -7.99 -4.15 13.66
CA THR A 93 -7.76 -2.70 13.63
C THR A 93 -9.06 -1.89 13.56
N SER A 94 -10.13 -2.45 13.00
CA SER A 94 -11.47 -1.84 13.06
C SER A 94 -11.99 -1.78 14.50
N TYR A 95 -11.75 -2.82 15.29
CA TYR A 95 -12.13 -2.86 16.70
C TYR A 95 -11.29 -1.86 17.53
N PHE A 96 -9.98 -1.80 17.30
CA PHE A 96 -9.06 -0.89 18.00
C PHE A 96 -8.78 0.41 17.23
N TRP A 97 -9.82 1.09 16.76
CA TRP A 97 -9.70 2.24 15.84
C TRP A 97 -8.77 3.38 16.32
N LYS A 98 -8.69 3.63 17.65
CA LYS A 98 -7.80 4.66 18.21
C LYS A 98 -6.32 4.32 18.03
N LEU A 99 -5.96 3.04 18.16
CA LEU A 99 -4.59 2.57 17.93
C LEU A 99 -4.28 2.57 16.43
N SER A 100 -5.27 2.25 15.61
CA SER A 100 -5.14 2.17 14.15
C SER A 100 -4.79 3.52 13.50
N LEU A 101 -5.14 4.65 14.13
CA LEU A 101 -4.69 5.98 13.69
C LEU A 101 -3.16 6.11 13.66
N TYR A 102 -2.49 5.60 14.69
CA TYR A 102 -1.04 5.61 14.77
C TYR A 102 -0.46 4.63 13.74
N LEU A 103 -1.08 3.46 13.58
CA LEU A 103 -0.67 2.47 12.56
C LEU A 103 -0.81 3.01 11.14
N LEU A 104 -1.84 3.79 10.83
CA LEU A 104 -2.03 4.42 9.52
C LEU A 104 -0.80 5.26 9.13
N CYS A 105 -0.36 6.13 10.04
CA CYS A 105 0.75 7.03 9.75
C CYS A 105 2.08 6.28 9.77
N TYR A 106 2.23 5.27 10.64
CA TYR A 106 3.37 4.36 10.62
C TYR A 106 3.50 3.66 9.25
N VAL A 107 2.41 3.07 8.73
CA VAL A 107 2.39 2.40 7.43
C VAL A 107 2.71 3.38 6.31
N ALA A 108 2.09 4.56 6.32
CA ALA A 108 2.38 5.59 5.32
C ALA A 108 3.84 6.01 5.33
N GLY A 109 4.44 6.27 6.49
CA GLY A 109 5.84 6.64 6.61
C GLY A 109 6.80 5.54 6.20
N TYR A 110 6.49 4.28 6.52
CA TYR A 110 7.28 3.14 6.06
C TYR A 110 7.22 3.00 4.54
N MET A 111 6.02 3.06 3.95
CA MET A 111 5.84 3.02 2.49
C MET A 111 6.49 4.22 1.79
N PHE A 112 6.47 5.40 2.42
CA PHE A 112 7.15 6.59 1.91
C PHE A 112 8.67 6.41 1.88
N SER A 113 9.23 5.79 2.90
CA SER A 113 10.65 5.44 2.91
C SER A 113 10.99 4.47 1.76
N LEU A 114 10.20 3.40 1.58
CA LEU A 114 10.38 2.47 0.46
C LEU A 114 10.31 3.18 -0.90
N PHE A 115 9.33 4.08 -1.06
CA PHE A 115 9.19 4.90 -2.24
C PHE A 115 10.45 5.73 -2.53
N VAL A 116 11.00 6.40 -1.51
CA VAL A 116 12.21 7.23 -1.63
C VAL A 116 13.42 6.38 -2.05
N TRP A 117 13.53 5.14 -1.57
CA TRP A 117 14.62 4.25 -1.97
C TRP A 117 14.59 3.84 -3.43
N CYS A 118 13.41 3.75 -4.04
CA CYS A 118 13.25 3.38 -5.46
C CYS A 118 13.72 4.46 -6.46
N TRP A 119 14.17 5.64 -6.03
CA TRP A 119 14.62 6.70 -6.94
C TRP A 119 16.01 6.48 -7.56
N ARG A 120 16.73 5.43 -7.13
CA ARG A 120 18.07 5.08 -7.63
C ARG A 120 18.25 3.56 -7.74
N ASP A 121 18.97 3.11 -8.78
CA ASP A 121 19.22 1.69 -9.07
C ASP A 121 19.88 0.93 -7.90
N ASP A 122 20.95 1.51 -7.35
CA ASP A 122 21.67 0.97 -6.19
C ASP A 122 20.94 1.21 -4.85
N PHE A 123 19.73 1.74 -4.91
CA PHE A 123 19.06 2.45 -3.82
C PHE A 123 19.90 3.62 -3.29
N ILE A 124 19.29 4.51 -2.50
CA ILE A 124 20.03 5.63 -1.90
C ILE A 124 21.00 5.11 -0.83
N ILE A 125 20.61 4.05 -0.10
CA ILE A 125 21.40 3.41 0.96
C ILE A 125 21.70 1.97 0.54
N ARG A 126 22.98 1.65 0.37
CA ARG A 126 23.45 0.33 -0.10
C ARG A 126 23.33 -0.77 0.94
N TYR A 127 23.52 -0.44 2.22
CA TYR A 127 23.44 -1.41 3.31
C TYR A 127 21.98 -1.72 3.68
N THR A 128 21.57 -2.97 3.48
CA THR A 128 20.19 -3.44 3.71
C THR A 128 19.70 -3.14 5.13
N LEU A 129 20.52 -3.43 6.14
CA LEU A 129 20.15 -3.20 7.54
C LEU A 129 19.92 -1.71 7.84
N THR A 130 20.83 -0.85 7.37
CA THR A 130 20.71 0.61 7.51
C THR A 130 19.44 1.13 6.82
N ARG A 131 19.10 0.61 5.64
CA ARG A 131 17.89 0.98 4.91
C ARG A 131 16.62 0.69 5.72
N HIS A 132 16.52 -0.46 6.38
CA HIS A 132 15.37 -0.78 7.22
C HIS A 132 15.31 0.05 8.50
N LEU A 133 16.46 0.30 9.16
CA LEU A 133 16.50 1.16 10.35
C LEU A 133 16.08 2.60 10.04
N VAL A 134 16.57 3.18 8.95
CA VAL A 134 16.16 4.53 8.53
C VAL A 134 14.67 4.56 8.16
N SER A 135 14.17 3.50 7.52
CA SER A 135 12.73 3.38 7.21
C SER A 135 11.87 3.32 8.47
N LEU A 136 12.34 2.64 9.51
CA LEU A 136 11.68 2.61 10.81
C LEU A 136 11.67 4.00 11.45
N SER A 137 12.78 4.75 11.38
CA SER A 137 12.84 6.13 11.89
C SER A 137 11.86 7.06 11.17
N ILE A 138 11.75 6.98 9.85
CA ILE A 138 10.79 7.78 9.06
C ILE A 138 9.35 7.42 9.44
N ALA A 139 9.05 6.12 9.60
CA ALA A 139 7.73 5.66 10.04
C ALA A 139 7.36 6.19 11.44
N LEU A 140 8.32 6.26 12.37
CA LEU A 140 8.12 6.85 13.69
C LEU A 140 7.87 8.37 13.61
N VAL A 141 8.58 9.10 12.74
CA VAL A 141 8.32 10.54 12.53
C VAL A 141 6.91 10.78 12.01
N PHE A 142 6.44 9.98 11.04
CA PHE A 142 5.06 10.06 10.56
C PHE A 142 4.06 9.74 11.68
N THR A 143 4.36 8.76 12.52
CA THR A 143 3.49 8.41 13.66
C THR A 143 3.40 9.56 14.68
N LEU A 144 4.53 10.18 15.01
CA LEU A 144 4.57 11.35 15.90
C LEU A 144 3.87 12.58 15.29
N SER A 145 3.87 12.71 13.96
CA SER A 145 3.19 13.80 13.28
C SER A 145 1.68 13.84 13.57
N VAL A 146 1.05 12.69 13.85
CA VAL A 146 -0.36 12.63 14.27
C VAL A 146 -0.60 13.44 15.55
N VAL A 147 0.34 13.46 16.49
CA VAL A 147 0.21 14.19 17.75
C VAL A 147 0.30 15.71 17.53
N VAL A 148 1.01 16.15 16.49
CA VAL A 148 1.29 17.58 16.25
C VAL A 148 0.27 18.20 15.29
N ILE A 149 -0.02 17.53 14.17
CA ILE A 149 -0.83 18.08 13.07
C ILE A 149 -2.11 17.26 12.79
N GLU A 150 -2.41 16.26 13.64
CA GLU A 150 -3.65 15.45 13.71
C GLU A 150 -4.30 15.20 12.35
N PHE A 151 -5.29 16.02 12.00
CA PHE A 151 -6.10 15.94 10.79
C PHE A 151 -5.27 15.95 9.50
N ILE A 152 -4.24 16.80 9.42
CA ILE A 152 -3.42 16.90 8.21
C ILE A 152 -2.57 15.66 8.05
N ALA A 153 -1.96 15.14 9.13
CA ALA A 153 -1.16 13.91 9.09
C ALA A 153 -1.98 12.72 8.56
N VAL A 154 -3.22 12.59 9.02
CA VAL A 154 -4.12 11.49 8.60
C VAL A 154 -4.46 11.60 7.12
N ILE A 155 -4.86 12.78 6.63
CA ILE A 155 -5.19 12.98 5.20
C ILE A 155 -4.00 12.73 4.30
N VAL A 156 -2.84 13.28 4.65
CA VAL A 156 -1.60 13.13 3.87
C VAL A 156 -1.18 11.65 3.83
N SER A 157 -1.29 10.94 4.95
CA SER A 157 -0.95 9.51 5.06
C SER A 157 -1.89 8.63 4.23
N MET A 158 -3.21 8.83 4.34
CA MET A 158 -4.18 8.07 3.53
C MET A 158 -4.01 8.33 2.04
N SER A 159 -3.81 9.59 1.66
CA SER A 159 -3.60 9.98 0.27
C SER A 159 -2.33 9.32 -0.30
N PHE A 160 -1.26 9.26 0.49
CA PHE A 160 -0.01 8.61 0.08
C PHE A 160 -0.17 7.10 -0.09
N ILE A 161 -0.73 6.40 0.91
CA ILE A 161 -1.00 4.96 0.82
C ILE A 161 -1.87 4.67 -0.40
N GLY A 162 -2.92 5.46 -0.62
CA GLY A 162 -3.83 5.30 -1.74
C GLY A 162 -3.15 5.44 -3.11
N ALA A 163 -2.37 6.51 -3.29
CA ALA A 163 -1.62 6.76 -4.52
C ALA A 163 -0.58 5.66 -4.78
N TYR A 164 0.14 5.24 -3.73
CA TYR A 164 1.14 4.18 -3.82
C TYR A 164 0.50 2.83 -4.24
N LEU A 165 -0.58 2.42 -3.58
CA LEU A 165 -1.27 1.15 -3.91
C LEU A 165 -1.88 1.19 -5.32
N PHE A 166 -2.42 2.33 -5.74
CA PHE A 166 -2.97 2.49 -7.07
C PHE A 166 -1.91 2.30 -8.16
N VAL A 167 -0.77 3.00 -8.04
CA VAL A 167 0.34 2.88 -9.01
C VAL A 167 0.99 1.51 -8.93
N LEU A 168 1.10 0.91 -7.74
CA LEU A 168 1.59 -0.46 -7.59
C LEU A 168 0.69 -1.46 -8.33
N GLY A 169 -0.64 -1.33 -8.20
CA GLY A 169 -1.59 -2.15 -8.94
C GLY A 169 -1.50 -1.93 -10.45
N LEU A 170 -1.31 -0.68 -10.89
CA LEU A 170 -1.10 -0.35 -12.30
C LEU A 170 0.21 -0.97 -12.84
N ASP A 171 1.29 -0.92 -12.06
CA ASP A 171 2.58 -1.51 -12.45
C ASP A 171 2.51 -3.04 -12.59
N LEU A 172 1.62 -3.74 -11.86
CA LEU A 172 1.42 -5.18 -12.07
C LEU A 172 0.87 -5.50 -13.47
N PHE A 173 0.14 -4.58 -14.12
CA PHE A 173 -0.33 -4.73 -15.50
C PHE A 173 0.69 -4.26 -16.54
N VAL A 174 1.33 -3.11 -16.29
CA VAL A 174 2.26 -2.50 -17.25
C VAL A 174 3.65 -3.13 -17.18
N GLN A 175 3.99 -3.72 -16.04
CA GLN A 175 5.26 -4.38 -15.74
C GLN A 175 6.47 -3.47 -16.01
N THR A 176 6.43 -2.22 -15.55
CA THR A 176 7.55 -1.28 -15.75
C THR A 176 8.75 -1.60 -14.88
N GLY A 177 8.53 -2.25 -13.73
CA GLY A 177 9.59 -2.67 -12.80
C GLY A 177 9.57 -1.94 -11.46
N PHE A 178 8.62 -1.02 -11.22
CA PHE A 178 8.44 -0.38 -9.92
C PHE A 178 8.19 -1.40 -8.79
N SER A 179 7.31 -2.38 -9.03
CA SER A 179 7.04 -3.51 -8.14
C SER A 179 8.28 -4.37 -7.85
N LYS A 180 9.19 -4.51 -8.82
CA LYS A 180 10.47 -5.23 -8.65
C LYS A 180 11.43 -4.51 -7.71
N GLY A 181 11.45 -3.17 -7.73
CA GLY A 181 12.26 -2.39 -6.79
C GLY A 181 11.82 -2.59 -5.35
N ILE A 182 10.50 -2.62 -5.12
CA ILE A 182 9.92 -2.91 -3.80
C ILE A 182 10.24 -4.35 -3.37
N GLU A 183 10.12 -5.29 -4.30
CA GLU A 183 10.47 -6.70 -4.05
C GLU A 183 11.94 -6.86 -3.66
N ASP A 184 12.87 -6.21 -4.37
CA ASP A 184 14.30 -6.27 -4.04
C ASP A 184 14.61 -5.57 -2.70
N ILE A 185 13.85 -4.53 -2.33
CA ILE A 185 14.00 -3.89 -1.03
C ILE A 185 13.58 -4.79 0.13
N LEU A 186 12.49 -5.53 -0.05
CA LEU A 186 11.84 -6.33 1.01
C LEU A 186 12.26 -7.80 1.02
N THR A 187 13.01 -8.27 0.03
CA THR A 187 13.45 -9.66 -0.06
C THR A 187 14.70 -9.89 0.77
N PHE A 188 14.62 -10.84 1.71
CA PHE A 188 15.74 -11.28 2.55
C PHE A 188 16.42 -12.55 2.03
N ARG A 189 16.20 -12.93 0.77
CA ARG A 189 16.73 -14.18 0.22
C ARG A 189 18.18 -14.03 -0.24
N PRO A 190 19.08 -14.94 0.17
CA PRO A 190 20.45 -14.93 -0.33
C PRO A 190 20.60 -15.53 -1.74
N TYR A 191 19.68 -16.41 -2.18
CA TYR A 191 19.85 -17.21 -3.42
C TYR A 191 19.10 -16.68 -4.65
N TYR A 192 18.19 -15.72 -4.49
CA TYR A 192 17.41 -15.15 -5.60
C TYR A 192 17.46 -13.63 -5.49
N LYS A 193 18.28 -13.00 -6.33
CA LYS A 193 18.45 -11.54 -6.37
C LYS A 193 17.65 -10.97 -7.53
N THR A 194 16.64 -10.17 -7.22
CA THR A 194 15.86 -9.46 -8.23
C THR A 194 16.63 -8.21 -8.63
N THR A 195 17.16 -8.15 -9.85
CA THR A 195 17.87 -6.94 -10.29
C THR A 195 16.88 -5.83 -10.60
N TYR A 196 16.91 -4.78 -9.80
CA TYR A 196 16.16 -3.55 -10.04
C TYR A 196 16.94 -2.66 -11.01
N HIS A 197 16.26 -2.24 -12.09
CA HIS A 197 16.79 -1.31 -13.07
C HIS A 197 15.75 -0.21 -13.31
N ILE A 198 16.21 1.02 -13.22
CA ILE A 198 15.44 2.24 -13.39
C ILE A 198 15.56 2.65 -14.85
N ASP A 199 14.43 2.55 -15.52
CA ASP A 199 14.21 3.11 -16.84
C ASP A 199 13.28 4.32 -16.73
N LEU A 200 13.14 5.09 -17.80
CA LEU A 200 12.22 6.24 -17.89
C LEU A 200 10.78 5.87 -17.49
N ARG A 201 10.38 4.63 -17.76
CA ARG A 201 9.06 4.08 -17.38
C ARG A 201 8.87 4.00 -15.86
N VAL A 202 9.91 3.60 -15.14
CA VAL A 202 9.90 3.51 -13.67
C VAL A 202 9.86 4.91 -13.07
N TYR A 203 10.61 5.87 -13.62
CA TYR A 203 10.47 7.29 -13.25
C TYR A 203 9.06 7.82 -13.50
N GLY A 204 8.43 7.44 -14.62
CA GLY A 204 7.03 7.76 -14.89
C GLY A 204 6.08 7.29 -13.78
N MET A 205 6.26 6.04 -13.30
CA MET A 205 5.48 5.51 -12.17
C MET A 205 5.76 6.26 -10.86
N LEU A 206 7.03 6.53 -10.54
CA LEU A 206 7.40 7.25 -9.33
C LEU A 206 6.81 8.67 -9.29
N CYS A 207 6.93 9.40 -10.40
CA CYS A 207 6.29 10.71 -10.58
C CYS A 207 4.76 10.59 -10.51
N GLY A 208 4.18 9.50 -11.03
CA GLY A 208 2.75 9.19 -10.92
C GLY A 208 2.28 9.08 -9.48
N VAL A 209 3.04 8.41 -8.60
CA VAL A 209 2.73 8.34 -7.16
C VAL A 209 2.73 9.72 -6.54
N LEU A 210 3.77 10.54 -6.80
CA LEU A 210 3.85 11.91 -6.25
C LEU A 210 2.71 12.80 -6.75
N GLY A 211 2.43 12.78 -8.06
CA GLY A 211 1.37 13.57 -8.66
C GLY A 211 0.00 13.21 -8.08
N LEU A 212 -0.33 11.92 -8.02
CA LEU A 212 -1.58 11.44 -7.43
C LEU A 212 -1.67 11.74 -5.94
N TRP A 213 -0.57 11.60 -5.20
CA TRP A 213 -0.54 11.92 -3.78
C TRP A 213 -0.85 13.39 -3.50
N ILE A 214 -0.25 14.32 -4.25
CA ILE A 214 -0.50 15.76 -4.09
C ILE A 214 -1.95 16.08 -4.45
N ILE A 215 -2.44 15.59 -5.59
CA ILE A 215 -3.83 15.81 -6.04
C ILE A 215 -4.83 15.28 -5.01
N ALA A 216 -4.63 14.03 -4.54
CA ALA A 216 -5.50 13.41 -3.55
C ALA A 216 -5.46 14.16 -2.21
N SER A 217 -4.28 14.61 -1.76
CA SER A 217 -4.14 15.37 -0.52
C SER A 217 -4.88 16.71 -0.57
N VAL A 218 -4.76 17.44 -1.68
CA VAL A 218 -5.47 18.71 -1.89
C VAL A 218 -6.98 18.48 -1.96
N TRP A 219 -7.42 17.47 -2.74
CA TRP A 219 -8.82 17.10 -2.87
C TRP A 219 -9.46 16.74 -1.53
N GLN A 220 -8.84 15.84 -0.77
CA GLN A 220 -9.36 15.42 0.54
C GLN A 220 -9.37 16.57 1.55
N THR A 221 -8.35 17.42 1.53
CA THR A 221 -8.30 18.59 2.40
C THR A 221 -9.43 19.54 2.07
N TYR A 222 -9.67 19.82 0.79
CA TYR A 222 -10.75 20.72 0.35
C TYR A 222 -12.14 20.16 0.67
N PHE A 223 -12.39 18.88 0.34
CA PHE A 223 -13.70 18.26 0.53
C PHE A 223 -14.06 18.03 2.01
N ASN A 224 -13.07 17.82 2.87
CA ASN A 224 -13.28 17.59 4.31
C ASN A 224 -13.04 18.84 5.16
N ARG A 225 -12.96 20.03 4.56
CA ARG A 225 -12.86 21.29 5.32
C ARG A 225 -14.01 21.41 6.32
N GLY A 226 -13.65 21.76 7.56
CA GLY A 226 -14.61 22.01 8.64
C GLY A 226 -15.11 20.78 9.39
N LYS A 227 -14.74 19.56 8.99
CA LYS A 227 -15.05 18.35 9.76
C LYS A 227 -13.93 18.08 10.78
N ARG A 228 -14.24 18.15 12.08
CA ARG A 228 -13.33 17.73 13.16
C ARG A 228 -13.63 16.29 13.57
N PHE A 229 -12.60 15.54 13.97
CA PHE A 229 -12.77 14.17 14.45
C PHE A 229 -13.63 14.13 15.72
N GLY A 230 -14.63 13.25 15.75
CA GLY A 230 -15.34 12.89 16.99
C GLY A 230 -16.26 13.96 17.59
N LEU A 231 -16.47 15.10 16.94
CA LEU A 231 -17.40 16.13 17.40
C LEU A 231 -18.52 16.29 16.38
N HIS A 232 -19.71 15.79 16.72
CA HIS A 232 -20.94 16.24 16.10
C HIS A 232 -21.14 17.70 16.50
N VAL A 233 -20.77 18.64 15.63
CA VAL A 233 -21.16 20.03 15.78
C VAL A 233 -22.66 20.09 15.50
N VAL A 234 -23.46 19.87 16.53
CA VAL A 234 -24.90 20.15 16.48
C VAL A 234 -24.99 21.66 16.31
N LYS A 235 -25.47 22.10 15.15
CA LYS A 235 -25.75 23.51 14.91
C LYS A 235 -26.85 23.90 15.90
N ASN A 236 -26.50 24.72 16.89
CA ASN A 236 -27.47 25.17 17.87
C ASN A 236 -28.48 26.08 17.12
N SER A 237 -29.76 25.72 17.14
CA SER A 237 -30.83 26.44 16.42
C SER A 237 -31.04 27.87 16.95
N ASN A 238 -30.37 28.25 18.04
CA ASN A 238 -30.52 29.55 18.69
C ASN A 238 -29.47 30.58 18.26
N ASP A 239 -28.47 30.22 17.44
CA ASP A 239 -27.46 31.17 16.96
C ASP A 239 -27.84 31.83 15.62
N THR A 240 -29.12 32.19 15.46
CA THR A 240 -29.51 33.32 14.60
C THR A 240 -29.26 34.63 15.35
N LEU A 241 -28.03 34.88 15.75
CA LEU A 241 -27.63 36.24 16.11
C LEU A 241 -27.29 36.97 14.82
N LYS A 242 -28.28 37.76 14.39
CA LYS A 242 -28.10 38.90 13.50
C LYS A 242 -26.95 39.75 14.03
N VAL A 243 -25.86 39.89 13.27
CA VAL A 243 -25.19 41.17 12.99
C VAL A 243 -24.62 41.09 11.58
#